data_AF-F8D843-F1
#
_entry.id   AF-F8D843-F1
#
_cell.length_a   1.000
_cell.length_b   1.000
_cell.length_c   1.000
_cell.angle_alpha   90.00
_cell.angle_beta   90.00
_cell.angle_gamma   90.00
#
_symmetry.space_group_name_H-M   'P 1'
#
loop_
_entity.id
_entity.type
_entity.pdbx_description
1 polymer ?
#
loop_
_entity_poly.entity_id
_entity_poly.type
_entity_poly.pdbx_seq_one_letter_code
_entity_poly.pdbx_strand_id
1 'polypeptide(L)'
;MGETIPIAVPRKGRPLESVLDRLARRLNVPDLADEIASTLRHEKAVTKGDLEPDEENVYHRLADYSSADEPTEPEYTLLRDARAGKPRRIVFDSVTIPLEDVDAIDVDGDAAIQLVGREEPFRALRTHEFALGFDSADLVLEEVVELRPEPLDRIADINARIDPADTDVRVVTGLGDTVYHTLMAAPEVAPADDSLDRDFLERYEGPLCIEPRYERLVQAVLGTRTLDGVEFRYPAEGREEEAAIANTGLGVYLTVTGSTAREHGLLLGEQLFPSETVLLENTSELRKTDAAATVRSLLDGDDLETELAVDGVSQ
;
A
#
# COMPACT_ATOMS: atom_id res chain seq x y z
N MET A 1 -2.98 30.22 15.98
CA MET A 1 -2.97 28.76 16.12
C MET A 1 -3.28 28.26 14.74
N GLY A 2 -2.22 27.93 14.00
CA GLY A 2 -2.36 27.44 12.64
C GLY A 2 -3.13 26.13 12.58
N GLU A 3 -3.64 25.83 11.40
CA GLU A 3 -4.40 24.61 11.15
C GLU A 3 -3.45 23.41 11.07
N THR A 4 -3.75 22.33 11.80
CA THR A 4 -3.04 21.06 11.69
C THR A 4 -3.87 20.08 10.87
N ILE A 5 -3.31 19.61 9.76
CA ILE A 5 -3.98 18.71 8.82
C ILE A 5 -3.56 17.27 9.14
N PRO A 6 -4.45 16.44 9.72
CA PRO A 6 -4.15 15.06 10.00
C PRO A 6 -4.21 14.21 8.72
N ILE A 7 -3.22 13.35 8.52
CA ILE A 7 -3.13 12.42 7.39
C ILE A 7 -2.95 11.01 7.92
N ALA A 8 -3.85 10.10 7.54
CA ALA A 8 -3.72 8.69 7.91
C ALA A 8 -2.60 8.03 7.12
N VAL A 9 -1.66 7.36 7.80
CA VAL A 9 -0.53 6.67 7.15
C VAL A 9 -0.39 5.23 7.66
N PRO A 10 0.20 4.32 6.86
CA PRO A 10 0.52 2.97 7.34
C PRO A 10 1.51 3.03 8.50
N ARG A 11 1.46 2.09 9.45
CA ARG A 11 2.34 2.16 10.64
C ARG A 11 3.75 1.58 10.46
N LYS A 12 4.00 0.90 9.33
CA LYS A 12 5.24 0.13 9.09
C LYS A 12 5.35 -0.35 7.65
N GLY A 13 6.56 -0.80 7.32
CA GLY A 13 6.85 -1.50 6.07
C GLY A 13 7.00 -0.54 4.89
N ARG A 14 7.08 -1.12 3.69
CA ARG A 14 7.34 -0.36 2.46
C ARG A 14 6.34 0.78 2.24
N PRO A 15 5.02 0.60 2.49
CA PRO A 15 4.09 1.70 2.27
C PRO A 15 4.38 2.95 3.11
N LEU A 16 4.74 2.78 4.39
CA LEU A 16 5.15 3.93 5.22
C LEU A 16 6.46 4.54 4.71
N GLU A 17 7.45 3.71 4.34
CA GLU A 17 8.73 4.22 3.81
C GLU A 17 8.51 5.06 2.55
N SER A 18 7.64 4.64 1.63
CA SER A 18 7.29 5.40 0.41
C SER A 18 6.63 6.75 0.74
N VAL A 19 5.75 6.79 1.74
CA VAL A 19 5.13 8.04 2.23
C VAL A 19 6.17 8.97 2.83
N LEU A 20 7.06 8.45 3.67
CA LEU A 20 8.14 9.23 4.29
C LEU A 20 9.09 9.79 3.23
N ASP A 21 9.46 9.00 2.22
CA ASP A 21 10.33 9.44 1.13
C ASP A 21 9.68 10.54 0.29
N ARG A 22 8.35 10.46 0.06
CA ARG A 22 7.57 11.51 -0.60
C ARG A 22 7.58 12.80 0.22
N LEU A 23 7.32 12.71 1.52
CA LEU A 23 7.29 13.88 2.41
C LEU A 23 8.67 14.51 2.59
N ALA A 24 9.72 13.69 2.72
CA ALA A 24 11.10 14.16 2.78
C ALA A 24 11.44 15.10 1.61
N ARG A 25 11.05 14.71 0.39
CA ARG A 25 11.29 15.50 -0.82
C ARG A 25 10.41 16.75 -0.89
N ARG A 26 9.14 16.65 -0.51
CA ARG A 26 8.15 17.73 -0.66
C ARG A 26 8.21 18.78 0.45
N LEU A 27 8.60 18.38 1.65
CA LEU A 27 8.66 19.24 2.84
C LEU A 27 10.11 19.52 3.27
N ASN A 28 11.10 19.00 2.55
CA ASN A 28 12.52 19.12 2.86
C ASN A 28 12.87 18.63 4.28
N VAL A 29 12.35 17.44 4.64
CA VAL A 29 12.57 16.77 5.94
C VAL A 29 13.26 15.39 5.81
N PRO A 30 14.38 15.27 5.08
CA PRO A 30 15.02 13.97 4.84
C PRO A 30 15.52 13.29 6.11
N ASP A 31 16.02 14.06 7.08
CA ASP A 31 16.57 13.50 8.33
C ASP A 31 15.47 12.83 9.16
N LEU A 32 14.29 13.45 9.25
CA LEU A 32 13.13 12.90 9.96
C LEU A 32 12.64 11.59 9.30
N ALA A 33 12.58 11.57 7.97
CA ALA A 33 12.16 10.38 7.22
C ALA A 33 13.15 9.21 7.41
N ASP A 34 14.46 9.49 7.37
CA ASP A 34 15.50 8.47 7.58
C ASP A 34 15.49 7.95 9.02
N GLU A 35 15.28 8.83 10.02
CA GLU A 35 15.15 8.44 11.42
C GLU A 35 14.00 7.44 11.62
N ILE A 36 12.80 7.74 11.11
CA ILE A 36 11.63 6.86 11.24
C ILE A 36 11.87 5.55 10.49
N ALA A 37 12.35 5.61 9.25
CA ALA A 37 12.57 4.42 8.43
C ALA A 37 13.65 3.51 9.03
N SER A 38 14.78 4.06 9.47
CA SER A 38 15.88 3.32 10.08
C SER A 38 15.47 2.67 11.40
N THR A 39 14.73 3.39 12.26
CA THR A 39 14.18 2.86 13.52
C THR A 39 13.27 1.65 13.27
N LEU A 40 12.33 1.76 12.33
CA LEU A 40 11.40 0.67 12.01
C LEU A 40 12.09 -0.52 11.31
N ARG A 41 13.14 -0.27 10.52
CA ARG A 41 13.98 -1.31 9.91
C ARG A 41 14.80 -2.05 10.97
N HIS A 42 15.36 -1.33 11.94
CA HIS A 42 16.04 -1.91 13.11
C HIS A 42 15.08 -2.84 13.88
N GLU A 43 13.90 -2.35 14.25
CA GLU A 43 12.91 -3.14 14.98
C GLU A 43 12.38 -4.33 14.15
N LYS A 44 12.32 -4.20 12.83
CA LYS A 44 12.02 -5.32 11.93
C LYS A 44 13.11 -6.40 11.98
N ALA A 45 14.39 -6.02 11.98
CA ALA A 45 15.52 -6.94 12.06
C ALA A 45 15.57 -7.65 13.43
N VAL A 46 15.39 -6.91 14.52
CA VAL A 46 15.26 -7.47 15.88
C VAL A 46 14.10 -8.46 15.96
N THR A 47 12.93 -8.12 15.42
CA THR A 47 11.75 -9.02 15.40
C THR A 47 12.00 -10.31 14.60
N LYS A 48 12.88 -10.27 13.60
CA LYS A 48 13.26 -11.44 12.80
C LYS A 48 14.36 -12.28 13.43
N GLY A 49 15.03 -11.78 14.48
CA GLY A 49 16.23 -12.40 15.05
C GLY A 49 17.47 -12.19 14.17
N ASP A 50 17.41 -11.26 13.22
CA ASP A 50 18.55 -10.89 12.37
C ASP A 50 19.53 -9.96 13.13
N LEU A 51 19.09 -9.36 14.23
CA LEU A 51 19.83 -8.43 15.06
C LEU A 51 19.51 -8.63 16.54
N GLU A 52 20.53 -8.50 17.40
CA GLU A 52 20.36 -8.43 18.86
C GLU A 52 20.17 -6.96 19.25
N PRO A 53 19.10 -6.61 20.00
CA PRO A 53 18.89 -5.23 20.44
C PRO A 53 19.86 -4.87 21.57
N ASP A 54 20.29 -3.60 21.61
CA ASP A 54 21.11 -3.09 22.72
C ASP A 54 20.35 -3.21 24.06
N GLU A 55 19.03 -2.99 24.03
CA GLU A 55 18.13 -3.12 25.18
C GLU A 55 17.11 -4.24 24.95
N GLU A 56 17.14 -5.29 25.78
CA GLU A 56 16.22 -6.44 25.63
C GLU A 56 14.74 -6.05 25.80
N ASN A 57 14.46 -5.05 26.63
CA ASN A 57 13.10 -4.65 27.00
C ASN A 57 12.48 -3.70 25.97
N VAL A 58 11.44 -4.18 25.27
CA VAL A 58 10.71 -3.42 24.26
C VAL A 58 10.12 -2.10 24.78
N TYR A 59 9.75 -2.00 26.06
CA TYR A 59 9.23 -0.75 26.63
C TYR A 59 10.32 0.29 26.85
N HIS A 60 11.55 -0.13 27.13
CA HIS A 60 12.68 0.80 27.25
C HIS A 60 13.03 1.36 25.87
N ARG A 61 13.19 0.48 24.87
CA ARG A 61 13.41 0.93 23.48
C ARG A 61 12.31 1.85 22.97
N LEU A 62 11.04 1.55 23.28
CA LEU A 62 9.94 2.44 22.95
C LEU A 62 10.09 3.83 23.60
N ALA A 63 10.46 3.88 24.87
CA ALA A 63 10.69 5.12 25.59
C ALA A 63 11.93 5.88 25.10
N ASP A 64 12.91 5.17 24.54
CA ASP A 64 14.09 5.78 23.92
C ASP A 64 13.75 6.38 22.54
N TYR A 65 12.79 5.80 21.82
CA TYR A 65 12.38 6.26 20.50
C TYR A 65 11.29 7.33 20.50
N SER A 66 10.48 7.43 21.57
CA SER A 66 9.30 8.30 21.62
C SER A 66 9.48 9.42 22.65
N SER A 67 9.01 10.62 22.30
CA SER A 67 9.06 11.85 23.07
C SER A 67 7.68 12.49 23.15
N ALA A 68 6.92 12.12 24.19
CA ALA A 68 5.52 12.54 24.35
C ALA A 68 5.29 14.06 24.51
N ASP A 69 6.35 14.83 24.75
CA ASP A 69 6.29 16.28 24.96
C ASP A 69 6.69 17.09 23.70
N GLU A 70 7.24 16.45 22.66
CA GLU A 70 7.72 17.12 21.45
C GLU A 70 7.02 16.57 20.19
N PRO A 71 5.93 17.22 19.72
CA PRO A 71 5.11 16.68 18.64
C PRO A 71 5.81 16.62 17.27
N THR A 72 6.95 17.31 17.11
CA THR A 72 7.78 17.24 15.90
C THR A 72 8.79 16.10 15.93
N GLU A 73 8.97 15.45 17.07
CA GLU A 73 9.70 14.18 17.17
C GLU A 73 8.73 13.01 16.90
N PRO A 74 9.22 11.90 16.31
CA PRO A 74 8.36 10.77 15.98
C PRO A 74 7.92 10.00 17.22
N GLU A 75 6.61 9.77 17.33
CA GLU A 75 6.02 8.88 18.33
C GLU A 75 5.86 7.46 17.77
N TYR A 76 6.08 6.49 18.63
CA TYR A 76 5.86 5.08 18.34
C TYR A 76 4.92 4.45 19.35
N THR A 77 4.38 3.29 19.00
CA THR A 77 3.55 2.51 19.92
C THR A 77 3.74 1.01 19.73
N LEU A 78 3.10 0.24 20.59
CA LEU A 78 3.14 -1.22 20.55
C LEU A 78 1.92 -1.80 19.85
N LEU A 79 2.19 -2.55 18.78
CA LEU A 79 1.21 -3.39 18.12
C LEU A 79 1.39 -4.84 18.57
N ARG A 80 0.27 -5.51 18.87
CA ARG A 80 0.28 -6.95 19.17
C ARG A 80 0.38 -7.73 17.86
N ASP A 81 1.47 -8.48 17.66
CA ASP A 81 1.59 -9.39 16.51
C ASP A 81 0.76 -10.65 16.76
N ALA A 82 0.03 -11.11 15.75
CA ALA A 82 -0.85 -12.29 15.82
C ALA A 82 -0.08 -13.62 15.66
N ARG A 83 1.19 -13.59 15.24
CA ARG A 83 1.99 -14.80 14.99
C ARG A 83 2.37 -15.52 16.28
N ALA A 84 2.50 -16.84 16.18
CA ALA A 84 2.86 -17.71 17.30
C ALA A 84 4.18 -17.27 17.98
N GLY A 85 4.14 -17.07 19.30
CA GLY A 85 5.29 -16.71 20.12
C GLY A 85 5.74 -15.24 20.04
N LYS A 86 5.03 -14.35 19.34
CA LYS A 86 5.55 -13.00 19.06
C LYS A 86 5.24 -11.95 20.14
N PRO A 87 6.26 -11.23 20.66
CA PRO A 87 6.09 -10.10 21.55
C PRO A 87 5.45 -8.91 20.84
N ARG A 88 5.01 -7.92 21.62
CA ARG A 88 4.59 -6.61 21.12
C ARG A 88 5.69 -6.03 20.21
N ARG A 89 5.31 -5.43 19.09
CA ARG A 89 6.24 -4.82 18.13
C ARG A 89 6.06 -3.31 18.12
N ILE A 90 7.17 -2.58 18.08
CA ILE A 90 7.17 -1.13 17.91
C ILE A 90 6.76 -0.78 16.47
N VAL A 91 5.81 0.15 16.34
CA VAL A 91 5.28 0.67 15.07
C VAL A 91 5.13 2.18 15.15
N PHE A 92 5.13 2.86 14.01
CA PHE A 92 4.93 4.31 13.95
C PHE A 92 3.53 4.71 14.47
N ASP A 93 3.47 5.78 15.25
CA ASP A 93 2.24 6.35 15.79
C ASP A 93 1.92 7.72 15.23
N SER A 94 2.80 8.71 15.39
CA SER A 94 2.54 10.04 14.82
C SER A 94 3.78 10.91 14.72
N VAL A 95 3.74 11.92 13.86
CA VAL A 95 4.69 13.04 13.89
C VAL A 95 4.03 14.28 13.28
N THR A 96 4.36 15.46 13.79
CA THR A 96 3.90 16.75 13.26
C THR A 96 5.02 17.43 12.49
N ILE A 97 4.73 17.90 11.28
CA ILE A 97 5.67 18.56 10.39
C ILE A 97 5.15 19.98 10.13
N PRO A 98 5.79 21.02 10.69
CA PRO A 98 5.45 22.41 10.41
C PRO A 98 5.62 22.76 8.92
N LEU A 99 4.76 23.62 8.39
CA LEU A 99 4.79 24.06 6.99
C LEU A 99 5.39 25.47 6.80
N GLU A 100 5.91 26.08 7.87
CA GLU A 100 6.35 27.49 7.89
C GLU A 100 7.46 27.82 6.87
N ASP A 101 8.31 26.84 6.52
CA ASP A 101 9.46 27.01 5.62
C ASP A 101 9.27 26.34 4.24
N VAL A 102 8.03 25.96 3.88
CA VAL A 102 7.77 25.29 2.59
C VAL A 102 7.41 26.32 1.54
N ASP A 103 8.41 26.77 0.76
CA ASP A 103 8.30 27.76 -0.33
C ASP A 103 7.17 27.48 -1.35
N ALA A 104 6.72 26.23 -1.44
CA ALA A 104 5.72 25.75 -2.39
C ALA A 104 4.27 25.98 -1.95
N ILE A 105 4.01 26.53 -0.76
CA ILE A 105 2.64 26.63 -0.23
C ILE A 105 2.31 28.05 0.24
N ASP A 106 1.22 28.60 -0.30
CA ASP A 106 0.57 29.82 0.21
C ASP A 106 -0.48 29.42 1.26
N VAL A 107 -0.03 28.85 2.39
CA VAL A 107 -0.87 28.68 3.60
C VAL A 107 -0.59 29.81 4.56
N ASP A 108 -1.65 30.49 5.01
CA ASP A 108 -1.56 31.51 6.06
C ASP A 108 -1.15 30.88 7.41
N GLY A 109 0.01 31.27 7.95
CA GLY A 109 0.38 31.10 9.37
C GLY A 109 1.04 29.77 9.77
N ASP A 110 0.91 29.41 11.06
CA ASP A 110 1.57 28.27 11.74
C ASP A 110 1.01 26.87 11.32
N ALA A 111 0.70 26.65 10.04
CA ALA A 111 0.09 25.42 9.56
C ALA A 111 1.04 24.21 9.68
N ALA A 112 0.50 23.03 9.90
CA ALA A 112 1.29 21.80 10.04
C ALA A 112 0.58 20.58 9.45
N ILE A 113 1.34 19.60 8.99
CA ILE A 113 0.84 18.26 8.68
C ILE A 113 1.07 17.38 9.90
N GLN A 114 0.06 16.59 10.29
CA GLN A 114 0.24 15.54 11.29
C GLN A 114 0.08 14.19 10.62
N LEU A 115 1.15 13.41 10.53
CA LEU A 115 1.06 12.02 10.13
C LEU A 115 0.51 11.22 11.30
N VAL A 116 -0.50 10.40 11.04
CA VAL A 116 -1.15 9.58 12.06
C VAL A 116 -1.18 8.14 11.60
N GLY A 117 -0.43 7.29 12.29
CA GLY A 117 -0.33 5.87 12.05
C GLY A 117 -1.68 5.17 12.27
N ARG A 118 -2.14 4.46 11.24
CA ARG A 118 -3.34 3.63 11.26
C ARG A 118 -3.02 2.23 10.75
N GLU A 119 -3.63 1.22 11.36
CA GLU A 119 -3.51 -0.17 10.88
C GLU A 119 -4.22 -0.34 9.53
N GLU A 120 -5.33 0.37 9.34
CA GLU A 120 -6.12 0.38 8.10
C GLU A 120 -6.45 1.83 7.70
N PRO A 121 -5.47 2.59 7.16
CA PRO A 121 -5.64 3.99 6.77
C PRO A 121 -6.87 4.23 5.87
N PHE A 122 -7.08 3.37 4.87
CA PHE A 122 -8.23 3.47 3.97
C PHE A 122 -9.58 3.45 4.72
N ARG A 123 -9.73 2.58 5.72
CA ARG A 123 -10.96 2.53 6.54
C ARG A 123 -11.14 3.77 7.40
N ALA A 124 -10.06 4.35 7.91
CA ALA A 124 -10.14 5.59 8.68
C ALA A 124 -10.68 6.78 7.84
N LEU A 125 -10.33 6.82 6.54
CA LEU A 125 -10.92 7.78 5.61
C LEU A 125 -12.40 7.48 5.35
N ARG A 126 -12.79 6.22 5.21
CA ARG A 126 -14.21 5.82 5.02
C ARG A 126 -15.09 6.22 6.20
N THR A 127 -14.54 6.23 7.41
CA THR A 127 -15.26 6.67 8.61
C THR A 127 -15.25 8.19 8.81
N HIS A 128 -14.78 8.97 7.81
CA HIS A 128 -14.70 10.42 7.86
C HIS A 128 -13.81 10.97 9.00
N GLU A 129 -12.83 10.18 9.45
CA GLU A 129 -11.85 10.63 10.45
C GLU A 129 -10.77 11.52 9.83
N PHE A 130 -10.45 11.30 8.55
CA PHE A 130 -9.40 12.00 7.82
C PHE A 130 -9.87 12.44 6.43
N ALA A 131 -9.38 13.60 5.98
CA ALA A 131 -9.56 14.06 4.61
C ALA A 131 -8.55 13.42 3.64
N LEU A 132 -7.36 13.10 4.13
CA LEU A 132 -6.27 12.54 3.34
C LEU A 132 -5.67 11.33 4.04
N GLY A 133 -5.14 10.40 3.24
CA GLY A 133 -4.37 9.30 3.75
C GLY A 133 -3.60 8.58 2.67
N PHE A 134 -2.76 7.65 3.11
CA PHE A 134 -1.99 6.78 2.24
C PHE A 134 -2.25 5.33 2.62
N ASP A 135 -2.48 4.50 1.61
CA ASP A 135 -2.62 3.06 1.81
C ASP A 135 -2.19 2.31 0.55
N SER A 136 -2.19 0.98 0.61
CA SER A 136 -1.99 0.15 -0.58
C SER A 136 -3.19 0.25 -1.53
N ALA A 137 -2.92 0.38 -2.84
CA ALA A 137 -3.94 0.26 -3.88
C ALA A 137 -4.74 -1.05 -3.79
N ASP A 138 -4.11 -2.12 -3.29
CA ASP A 138 -4.72 -3.44 -3.14
C ASP A 138 -5.93 -3.40 -2.21
N LEU A 139 -5.86 -2.63 -1.12
CA LEU A 139 -6.97 -2.50 -0.17
C LEU A 139 -8.17 -1.79 -0.79
N VAL A 140 -7.96 -0.84 -1.70
CA VAL A 140 -9.05 -0.17 -2.42
C VAL A 140 -9.76 -1.17 -3.34
N LEU A 141 -8.98 -1.96 -4.09
CA LEU A 141 -9.48 -3.02 -4.97
C LEU A 141 -10.25 -4.10 -4.19
N GLU A 142 -9.72 -4.49 -3.04
CA GLU A 142 -10.33 -5.49 -2.17
C GLU A 142 -11.62 -5.00 -1.52
N GLU A 143 -11.74 -3.73 -1.12
CA GLU A 143 -12.88 -3.30 -0.29
C GLU A 143 -14.04 -2.65 -1.05
N VAL A 144 -13.77 -1.79 -2.04
CA VAL A 144 -14.78 -0.85 -2.54
C VAL A 144 -14.98 -0.85 -4.05
N VAL A 145 -14.11 -1.55 -4.78
CA VAL A 145 -14.25 -1.66 -6.23
C VAL A 145 -15.30 -2.71 -6.57
N GLU A 146 -16.23 -2.35 -7.45
CA GLU A 146 -17.22 -3.26 -7.99
C GLU A 146 -16.59 -4.32 -8.90
N LEU A 147 -17.02 -5.57 -8.71
CA LEU A 147 -16.67 -6.67 -9.61
C LEU A 147 -17.53 -6.59 -10.87
N ARG A 148 -16.88 -6.58 -12.03
CA ARG A 148 -17.53 -6.51 -13.35
C ARG A 148 -16.98 -7.59 -14.27
N PRO A 149 -17.70 -7.96 -15.35
CA PRO A 149 -17.21 -8.91 -16.34
C PRO A 149 -15.93 -8.45 -17.03
N GLU A 150 -15.78 -7.15 -17.24
CA GLU A 150 -14.60 -6.55 -17.86
C GLU A 150 -13.44 -6.40 -16.87
N PRO A 151 -12.19 -6.69 -17.29
CA PRO A 151 -11.02 -6.53 -16.44
C PRO A 151 -10.75 -5.07 -16.08
N LEU A 152 -9.93 -4.84 -15.05
CA LEU A 152 -9.35 -3.53 -14.75
C LEU A 152 -7.97 -3.43 -15.39
N ASP A 153 -7.77 -2.36 -16.16
CA ASP A 153 -6.51 -2.13 -16.88
C ASP A 153 -5.74 -0.94 -16.31
N ARG A 154 -6.44 0.04 -15.71
CA ARG A 154 -5.84 1.29 -15.21
C ARG A 154 -6.46 1.74 -13.89
N ILE A 155 -5.76 2.61 -13.17
CA ILE A 155 -6.28 3.22 -11.95
C ILE A 155 -7.44 4.17 -12.17
N ALA A 156 -7.51 4.84 -13.32
CA ALA A 156 -8.69 5.66 -13.66
C ALA A 156 -9.98 4.81 -13.61
N ASP A 157 -9.86 3.52 -13.92
CA ASP A 157 -10.97 2.58 -13.83
C ASP A 157 -11.32 2.21 -12.38
N ILE A 158 -10.38 2.30 -11.42
CA ILE A 158 -10.65 2.10 -9.99
C ILE A 158 -11.71 3.10 -9.53
N ASN A 159 -11.44 4.40 -9.68
CA ASN A 159 -12.38 5.44 -9.25
C ASN A 159 -13.72 5.36 -9.99
N ALA A 160 -13.73 4.93 -11.25
CA ALA A 160 -14.96 4.72 -12.02
C ALA A 160 -15.79 3.51 -11.56
N ARG A 161 -15.21 2.60 -10.78
CA ARG A 161 -15.87 1.41 -10.20
C ARG A 161 -16.15 1.52 -8.71
N ILE A 162 -15.82 2.65 -8.07
CA ILE A 162 -16.22 2.93 -6.69
C ILE A 162 -17.63 3.52 -6.70
N ASP A 163 -18.60 2.85 -6.05
CA ASP A 163 -19.95 3.40 -5.86
C ASP A 163 -19.89 4.59 -4.87
N PRO A 164 -20.28 5.80 -5.28
CA PRO A 164 -20.37 6.95 -4.37
C PRO A 164 -21.33 6.74 -3.19
N ALA A 165 -22.27 5.79 -3.27
CA ALA A 165 -23.13 5.44 -2.14
C ALA A 165 -22.40 4.61 -1.06
N ASP A 166 -21.32 3.91 -1.43
CA ASP A 166 -20.54 3.06 -0.53
C ASP A 166 -19.37 3.81 0.14
N THR A 167 -18.77 4.77 -0.56
CA THR A 167 -17.68 5.60 -0.02
C THR A 167 -17.44 6.89 -0.81
N ASP A 168 -17.07 7.95 -0.08
CA ASP A 168 -16.59 9.22 -0.62
C ASP A 168 -15.08 9.24 -0.92
N VAL A 169 -14.39 8.14 -0.63
CA VAL A 169 -12.92 8.02 -0.80
C VAL A 169 -12.56 7.78 -2.26
N ARG A 170 -11.57 8.51 -2.77
CA ARG A 170 -11.03 8.38 -4.13
C ARG A 170 -9.52 8.25 -4.11
N VAL A 171 -9.00 7.54 -5.11
CA VAL A 171 -7.57 7.42 -5.34
C VAL A 171 -7.09 8.62 -6.14
N VAL A 172 -6.03 9.27 -5.65
CA VAL A 172 -5.47 10.47 -6.26
C VAL A 172 -4.33 10.13 -7.21
N THR A 173 -3.29 9.47 -6.69
CA THR A 173 -2.09 9.08 -7.44
C THR A 173 -1.34 7.99 -6.68
N GLY A 174 -0.51 7.21 -7.37
CA GLY A 174 0.49 6.35 -6.74
C GLY A 174 1.78 7.08 -6.36
N LEU A 175 2.62 6.41 -5.55
CA LEU A 175 3.92 6.90 -5.07
C LEU A 175 5.13 6.28 -5.80
N GLY A 176 4.92 5.38 -6.76
CA GLY A 176 6.01 4.81 -7.56
C GLY A 176 6.78 3.66 -6.89
N ASP A 177 6.27 3.11 -5.78
CA ASP A 177 6.84 1.94 -5.11
C ASP A 177 6.28 0.62 -5.65
N THR A 178 6.20 0.54 -6.98
CA THR A 178 5.43 -0.47 -7.72
C THR A 178 5.92 -1.89 -7.52
N VAL A 179 4.96 -2.76 -7.21
CA VAL A 179 5.07 -4.22 -7.34
C VAL A 179 3.91 -4.74 -8.16
N TYR A 180 4.09 -5.88 -8.81
CA TYR A 180 3.06 -6.38 -9.72
C TYR A 180 2.44 -7.66 -9.20
N HIS A 181 1.12 -7.74 -9.27
CA HIS A 181 0.43 -9.03 -9.30
C HIS A 181 0.73 -9.68 -10.66
N THR A 182 1.50 -10.75 -10.64
CA THR A 182 2.02 -11.37 -11.86
C THR A 182 1.44 -12.77 -12.01
N LEU A 183 0.99 -13.08 -13.22
CA LEU A 183 0.58 -14.43 -13.58
C LEU A 183 1.80 -15.35 -13.66
N MET A 184 1.71 -16.54 -13.07
CA MET A 184 2.79 -17.51 -13.02
C MET A 184 2.28 -18.90 -13.32
N ALA A 185 3.06 -19.68 -14.06
CA ALA A 185 2.69 -21.05 -14.43
C ALA A 185 3.87 -22.02 -14.29
N ALA A 186 3.56 -23.25 -13.93
CA ALA A 186 4.48 -24.37 -14.11
C ALA A 186 4.60 -24.71 -15.61
N PRO A 187 5.78 -25.14 -16.10
CA PRO A 187 6.00 -25.48 -17.50
C PRO A 187 5.05 -26.55 -18.07
N GLU A 188 4.46 -27.38 -17.20
CA GLU A 188 3.50 -28.41 -17.59
C GLU A 188 2.11 -27.85 -17.91
N VAL A 189 1.79 -26.65 -17.42
CA VAL A 189 0.49 -25.98 -17.60
C VAL A 189 0.52 -24.95 -18.73
N ALA A 190 1.62 -24.20 -18.85
CA ALA A 190 1.79 -23.22 -19.92
C ALA A 190 2.64 -23.80 -21.06
N PRO A 191 2.11 -23.91 -22.30
CA PRO A 191 2.90 -24.31 -23.46
C PRO A 191 4.07 -23.34 -23.68
N ALA A 192 5.25 -23.85 -24.04
CA ALA A 192 6.46 -23.04 -24.23
C ALA A 192 6.34 -21.95 -25.30
N ASP A 193 5.39 -22.07 -26.23
CA ASP A 193 5.19 -21.17 -27.37
C ASP A 193 3.97 -20.23 -27.21
N ASP A 194 3.19 -20.34 -26.12
CA ASP A 194 2.03 -19.47 -25.86
C ASP A 194 2.38 -18.38 -24.83
N SER A 195 1.77 -17.20 -24.96
CA SER A 195 1.95 -16.13 -23.98
C SER A 195 1.15 -16.44 -22.71
N LEU A 196 1.78 -16.29 -21.55
CA LEU A 196 1.11 -16.42 -20.26
C LEU A 196 0.47 -15.08 -19.90
N ASP A 197 -0.71 -14.81 -20.46
CA ASP A 197 -1.43 -13.55 -20.35
C ASP A 197 -2.93 -13.76 -20.05
N ARG A 198 -3.71 -12.68 -20.09
CA ARG A 198 -5.16 -12.75 -19.90
C ARG A 198 -5.87 -13.58 -20.99
N ASP A 199 -5.40 -13.58 -22.23
CA ASP A 199 -5.97 -14.39 -23.32
C ASP A 199 -5.74 -15.89 -23.07
N PHE A 200 -4.62 -16.26 -22.45
CA PHE A 200 -4.42 -17.62 -21.92
C PHE A 200 -5.45 -17.95 -20.83
N LEU A 201 -5.67 -17.05 -19.86
CA LEU A 201 -6.62 -17.27 -18.76
C LEU A 201 -8.07 -17.39 -19.22
N GLU A 202 -8.52 -16.61 -20.21
CA GLU A 202 -9.88 -16.70 -20.76
C GLU A 202 -10.21 -18.10 -21.34
N ARG A 203 -9.18 -18.86 -21.73
CA ARG A 203 -9.30 -20.22 -22.28
C ARG A 203 -8.99 -21.30 -21.24
N TYR A 204 -8.57 -20.92 -20.04
CA TYR A 204 -8.10 -21.82 -19.00
C TYR A 204 -9.26 -22.31 -18.13
N GLU A 205 -9.41 -23.63 -18.02
CA GLU A 205 -10.30 -24.27 -17.05
C GLU A 205 -9.46 -25.06 -16.05
N GLY A 206 -9.52 -24.69 -14.77
CA GLY A 206 -8.70 -25.36 -13.76
C GLY A 206 -8.40 -24.53 -12.50
N PRO A 207 -7.51 -25.04 -11.64
CA PRO A 207 -7.16 -24.38 -10.40
C PRO A 207 -6.24 -23.16 -10.63
N LEU A 208 -6.53 -22.05 -9.97
CA LEU A 208 -5.63 -20.89 -9.88
C LEU A 208 -5.22 -20.65 -8.43
N CYS A 209 -3.93 -20.77 -8.14
CA CYS A 209 -3.42 -20.55 -6.80
C CYS A 209 -3.22 -19.05 -6.51
N ILE A 210 -3.85 -18.56 -5.45
CA ILE A 210 -3.75 -17.17 -4.99
C ILE A 210 -3.72 -17.12 -3.46
N GLU A 211 -3.18 -16.04 -2.90
CA GLU A 211 -3.39 -15.75 -1.47
C GLU A 211 -4.86 -15.40 -1.21
N PRO A 212 -5.50 -15.92 -0.14
CA PRO A 212 -6.92 -15.68 0.14
C PRO A 212 -7.31 -14.20 0.17
N ARG A 213 -6.42 -13.34 0.68
CA ARG A 213 -6.68 -11.89 0.75
C ARG A 213 -6.81 -11.24 -0.64
N TYR A 214 -6.12 -11.77 -1.64
CA TYR A 214 -6.12 -11.20 -2.99
C TYR A 214 -7.26 -11.71 -3.87
N GLU A 215 -8.17 -12.54 -3.37
CA GLU A 215 -9.25 -13.12 -4.18
C GLU A 215 -10.10 -12.05 -4.87
N ARG A 216 -10.56 -11.07 -4.10
CA ARG A 216 -11.39 -10.01 -4.64
C ARG A 216 -10.61 -9.09 -5.58
N LEU A 217 -9.35 -8.82 -5.26
CA LEU A 217 -8.44 -8.07 -6.14
C LEU A 217 -8.28 -8.78 -7.48
N VAL A 218 -7.95 -10.07 -7.47
CA VAL A 218 -7.75 -10.88 -8.67
C VAL A 218 -9.04 -10.94 -9.51
N GLN A 219 -10.20 -11.06 -8.86
CA GLN A 219 -11.50 -10.96 -9.54
C GLN A 219 -11.72 -9.61 -10.22
N ALA A 220 -11.39 -8.51 -9.56
CA ALA A 220 -11.55 -7.17 -10.11
C ALA A 220 -10.60 -6.92 -11.29
N VAL A 221 -9.34 -7.33 -11.15
CA VAL A 221 -8.27 -7.17 -12.14
C VAL A 221 -8.52 -7.99 -13.39
N LEU A 222 -8.83 -9.28 -13.25
CA LEU A 222 -9.06 -10.16 -14.40
C LEU A 222 -10.47 -10.01 -14.99
N GLY A 223 -11.42 -9.51 -14.21
CA GLY A 223 -12.83 -9.49 -14.57
C GLY A 223 -13.48 -10.86 -14.39
N THR A 224 -14.77 -10.87 -14.08
CA THR A 224 -15.46 -12.13 -13.75
C THR A 224 -15.59 -13.06 -14.96
N ARG A 225 -15.58 -12.53 -16.19
CA ARG A 225 -15.68 -13.32 -17.43
C ARG A 225 -14.43 -14.19 -17.63
N THR A 226 -13.25 -13.62 -17.44
CA THR A 226 -11.96 -14.32 -17.57
C THR A 226 -11.82 -15.46 -16.56
N LEU A 227 -12.53 -15.37 -15.44
CA LEU A 227 -12.51 -16.35 -14.36
C LEU A 227 -13.59 -17.43 -14.50
N ASP A 228 -14.39 -17.42 -15.57
CA ASP A 228 -15.36 -18.46 -15.85
C ASP A 228 -14.62 -19.80 -16.08
N GLY A 229 -14.81 -20.77 -15.18
CA GLY A 229 -14.12 -22.07 -15.24
C GLY A 229 -12.85 -22.15 -14.38
N VAL A 230 -12.46 -21.06 -13.72
CA VAL A 230 -11.35 -21.04 -12.76
C VAL A 230 -11.84 -21.39 -11.35
N GLU A 231 -11.11 -22.28 -10.67
CA GLU A 231 -11.31 -22.59 -9.26
C GLU A 231 -10.16 -22.05 -8.42
N PHE A 232 -10.43 -21.12 -7.49
CA PHE A 232 -9.37 -20.63 -6.62
C PHE A 232 -8.87 -21.71 -5.64
N ARG A 233 -7.54 -21.80 -5.53
CA ARG A 233 -6.82 -22.62 -4.56
C ARG A 233 -5.93 -21.71 -3.72
N TYR A 234 -5.73 -22.06 -2.46
CA TYR A 234 -4.95 -21.24 -1.53
C TYR A 234 -3.75 -22.01 -0.99
N PRO A 235 -2.62 -21.33 -0.77
CA PRO A 235 -1.49 -21.90 -0.06
C PRO A 235 -1.89 -22.42 1.34
N ALA A 236 -1.27 -23.51 1.76
CA ALA A 236 -1.38 -23.96 3.15
C ALA A 236 -0.60 -23.02 4.08
N GLU A 237 -1.04 -22.88 5.33
CA GLU A 237 -0.39 -22.00 6.30
C GLU A 237 1.11 -22.33 6.45
N GLY A 238 1.97 -21.31 6.35
CA GLY A 238 3.41 -21.44 6.47
C GLY A 238 4.12 -22.00 5.23
N ARG A 239 3.41 -22.24 4.13
CA ARG A 239 3.98 -22.57 2.83
C ARG A 239 4.28 -21.29 2.06
N GLU A 240 5.45 -21.24 1.41
CA GLU A 240 5.76 -20.19 0.44
C GLU A 240 4.77 -20.23 -0.73
N GLU A 241 4.31 -19.05 -1.12
CA GLU A 241 3.28 -18.83 -2.12
C GLU A 241 3.71 -19.35 -3.49
N GLU A 242 4.92 -19.04 -3.95
CA GLU A 242 5.46 -19.54 -5.21
C GLU A 242 5.57 -21.07 -5.22
N ALA A 243 5.88 -21.69 -4.08
CA ALA A 243 5.94 -23.14 -3.96
C ALA A 243 4.54 -23.78 -4.01
N ALA A 244 3.51 -23.09 -3.49
CA ALA A 244 2.12 -23.51 -3.60
C ALA A 244 1.60 -23.35 -5.05
N ILE A 245 2.01 -22.29 -5.73
CA ILE A 245 1.70 -22.06 -7.15
C ILE A 245 2.34 -23.14 -8.01
N ALA A 246 3.62 -23.47 -7.80
CA ALA A 246 4.30 -24.55 -8.53
C ALA A 246 3.61 -25.91 -8.37
N ASN A 247 3.11 -26.22 -7.17
CA ASN A 247 2.33 -27.44 -6.93
C ASN A 247 0.94 -27.42 -7.59
N THR A 248 0.32 -26.25 -7.70
CA THR A 248 -1.01 -26.08 -8.31
C THR A 248 -0.93 -26.05 -9.84
N GLY A 249 0.18 -25.51 -10.37
CA GLY A 249 0.47 -25.39 -11.79
C GLY A 249 0.21 -24.00 -12.37
N LEU A 250 -0.69 -23.20 -11.79
CA LEU A 250 -0.98 -21.83 -12.21
C LEU A 250 -1.32 -20.98 -10.99
N GLY A 251 -0.96 -19.70 -10.99
CA GLY A 251 -1.30 -18.79 -9.91
C GLY A 251 -0.94 -17.34 -10.15
N VAL A 252 -1.39 -16.48 -9.25
CA VAL A 252 -1.08 -15.03 -9.25
C VAL A 252 -0.49 -14.66 -7.90
N TYR A 253 0.66 -14.00 -7.92
CA TYR A 253 1.28 -13.48 -6.71
C TYR A 253 2.14 -12.24 -6.99
N LEU A 254 2.55 -11.57 -5.92
CA LEU A 254 3.36 -10.36 -5.99
C LEU A 254 4.78 -10.65 -6.45
N THR A 255 5.27 -9.87 -7.42
CA THR A 255 6.68 -9.90 -7.84
C THR A 255 7.28 -8.51 -7.92
N VAL A 256 8.57 -8.42 -7.56
CA VAL A 256 9.44 -7.30 -7.91
C VAL A 256 10.31 -7.70 -9.11
N THR A 257 11.21 -8.65 -8.91
CA THR A 257 12.09 -9.22 -9.97
C THR A 257 11.61 -10.60 -10.44
N GLY A 258 10.79 -11.27 -9.62
CA GLY A 258 10.35 -12.65 -9.81
C GLY A 258 11.47 -13.69 -9.67
N SER A 259 12.51 -13.41 -8.87
CA SER A 259 13.59 -14.38 -8.61
C SER A 259 13.08 -15.64 -7.91
N THR A 260 12.27 -15.48 -6.85
CA THR A 260 11.71 -16.59 -6.06
C THR A 260 10.82 -17.50 -6.91
N ALA A 261 9.99 -16.94 -7.78
CA ALA A 261 9.19 -17.72 -8.72
C ALA A 261 10.07 -18.62 -9.62
N ARG A 262 11.17 -18.08 -10.14
CA ARG A 262 12.11 -18.85 -10.98
C ARG A 262 12.86 -19.92 -10.20
N GLU A 263 13.18 -19.68 -8.93
CA GLU A 263 13.78 -20.69 -8.05
C GLU A 263 12.87 -21.91 -7.85
N HIS A 264 11.55 -21.69 -7.87
CA HIS A 264 10.53 -22.75 -7.85
C HIS A 264 10.17 -23.28 -9.25
N GLY A 265 10.90 -22.89 -10.29
CA GLY A 265 10.72 -23.38 -11.65
C GLY A 265 9.52 -22.79 -12.40
N LEU A 266 8.94 -21.71 -11.90
CA LEU A 266 7.80 -21.04 -12.53
C LEU A 266 8.24 -20.14 -13.69
N LEU A 267 7.39 -20.12 -14.72
CA LEU A 267 7.39 -19.13 -15.78
C LEU A 267 6.63 -17.89 -15.31
N LEU A 268 7.19 -16.71 -15.58
CA LEU A 268 6.52 -15.43 -15.33
C LEU A 268 5.78 -14.99 -16.59
N GLY A 269 4.53 -14.59 -16.41
CA GLY A 269 3.65 -14.08 -17.45
C GLY A 269 3.40 -12.59 -17.33
N GLU A 270 2.21 -12.18 -17.73
CA GLU A 270 1.71 -10.82 -17.66
C GLU A 270 1.71 -10.27 -16.23
N GLN A 271 2.13 -9.02 -16.11
CA GLN A 271 1.94 -8.20 -14.93
C GLN A 271 0.52 -7.63 -14.96
N LEU A 272 -0.38 -8.23 -14.20
CA LEU A 272 -1.81 -8.01 -14.31
C LEU A 272 -2.26 -6.65 -13.77
N PHE A 273 -1.66 -6.23 -12.65
CA PHE A 273 -1.99 -4.95 -12.02
C PHE A 273 -0.82 -4.43 -11.14
N PRO A 274 -0.47 -3.13 -11.24
CA PRO A 274 0.51 -2.49 -10.37
C PRO A 274 -0.10 -2.21 -8.98
N SER A 275 0.53 -2.73 -7.94
CA SER A 275 0.28 -2.41 -6.54
C SER A 275 1.33 -1.40 -6.08
N GLU A 276 0.86 -0.20 -5.75
CA GLU A 276 1.65 0.86 -5.14
C GLU A 276 0.98 1.34 -3.85
N THR A 277 1.73 2.10 -3.08
CA THR A 277 1.16 3.02 -2.12
C THR A 277 0.51 4.17 -2.86
N VAL A 278 -0.73 4.49 -2.51
CA VAL A 278 -1.51 5.54 -3.17
C VAL A 278 -1.92 6.63 -2.19
N LEU A 279 -1.94 7.87 -2.67
CA LEU A 279 -2.61 8.98 -2.01
C LEU A 279 -4.12 8.81 -2.19
N LEU A 280 -4.85 8.91 -1.08
CA LEU A 280 -6.29 8.80 -0.99
C LEU A 280 -6.86 10.12 -0.47
N GLU A 281 -8.01 10.51 -0.98
CA GLU A 281 -8.79 11.63 -0.46
C GLU A 281 -10.21 11.20 -0.11
N ASN A 282 -10.76 11.67 1.00
CA ASN A 282 -12.19 11.66 1.24
C ASN A 282 -12.77 12.97 0.71
N THR A 283 -13.51 12.90 -0.41
CA THR A 283 -14.00 14.10 -1.11
C THR A 283 -14.99 14.93 -0.29
N SER A 284 -15.68 14.34 0.68
CA SER A 284 -16.60 15.06 1.57
C SER A 284 -15.86 15.80 2.68
N GLU A 285 -14.79 15.22 3.22
CA GLU A 285 -13.95 15.87 4.23
C GLU A 285 -13.03 16.93 3.61
N LEU A 286 -12.47 16.66 2.42
CA LEU A 286 -11.58 17.58 1.71
C LEU A 286 -12.27 18.93 1.40
N ARG A 287 -13.57 18.92 1.10
CA ARG A 287 -14.36 20.12 0.83
C ARG A 287 -14.63 21.00 2.06
N LYS A 288 -14.29 20.53 3.26
CA LYS A 288 -14.54 21.26 4.51
C LYS A 288 -13.44 22.28 4.81
N THR A 289 -12.21 22.06 4.34
CA THR A 289 -11.08 22.96 4.63
C THR A 289 -10.18 23.16 3.42
N ASP A 290 -9.87 24.43 3.12
CA ASP A 290 -8.98 24.79 2.03
C ASP A 290 -7.55 24.31 2.28
N ALA A 291 -7.11 24.27 3.55
CA ALA A 291 -5.78 23.79 3.91
C ALA A 291 -5.56 22.31 3.54
N ALA A 292 -6.58 21.45 3.70
CA ALA A 292 -6.47 20.05 3.29
C ALA A 292 -6.37 19.93 1.75
N ALA A 293 -7.10 20.75 0.99
CA ALA A 293 -6.98 20.79 -0.48
C ALA A 293 -5.59 21.26 -0.94
N THR A 294 -5.03 22.25 -0.24
CA THR A 294 -3.66 22.73 -0.47
C THR A 294 -2.62 21.65 -0.18
N VAL A 295 -2.72 20.96 0.95
CA VAL A 295 -1.84 19.83 1.29
C VAL A 295 -1.99 18.68 0.29
N ARG A 296 -3.21 18.36 -0.15
CA ARG A 296 -3.45 17.37 -1.21
C ARG A 296 -2.69 17.74 -2.48
N SER A 297 -2.74 19.00 -2.90
CA SER A 297 -2.05 19.49 -4.10
C SER A 297 -0.53 19.51 -3.95
N LEU A 298 -0.02 19.76 -2.75
CA LEU A 298 1.41 19.64 -2.46
C LEU A 298 1.91 18.20 -2.62
N LEU A 299 1.10 17.22 -2.23
CA LEU A 299 1.46 15.80 -2.24
C LEU A 299 1.25 15.14 -3.61
N ASP A 300 0.29 15.62 -4.40
CA ASP A 300 0.00 15.20 -5.77
C ASP A 300 0.68 16.13 -6.78
N GLY A 301 1.88 15.78 -7.25
CA GLY A 301 2.55 16.64 -8.23
C GLY A 301 3.41 15.88 -9.22
N ASP A 302 3.71 16.57 -10.33
CA ASP A 302 4.14 16.01 -11.62
C ASP A 302 5.51 15.30 -11.64
N ASP A 303 6.25 15.29 -10.53
CA ASP A 303 7.54 14.59 -10.40
C ASP A 303 7.38 13.12 -9.99
N LEU A 304 6.14 12.61 -9.89
CA LEU A 304 5.84 11.22 -9.58
C LEU A 304 5.97 10.35 -10.83
N GLU A 305 7.02 9.53 -10.87
CA GLU A 305 7.09 8.36 -11.74
C GLU A 305 6.24 7.25 -11.10
N THR A 306 5.00 7.10 -11.53
CA THR A 306 4.04 6.12 -11.01
C THR A 306 3.28 5.44 -12.16
N GLU A 307 3.00 4.15 -12.01
CA GLU A 307 2.12 3.40 -12.93
C GLU A 307 0.63 3.65 -12.62
N LEU A 308 0.37 4.35 -11.50
CA LEU A 308 -0.91 4.65 -10.90
C LEU A 308 -1.24 6.16 -10.98
N ALA A 309 -0.80 6.83 -12.04
CA ALA A 309 -1.21 8.20 -12.34
C ALA A 309 -2.70 8.23 -12.74
N VAL A 310 -3.49 9.06 -12.06
CA VAL A 310 -4.83 9.41 -12.55
C VAL A 310 -4.65 10.56 -13.53
N ASP A 311 -4.87 10.32 -14.82
CA ASP A 311 -4.83 11.39 -15.83
C ASP A 311 -5.66 12.58 -15.32
N GLY A 312 -4.97 13.68 -15.00
CA GLY A 312 -5.59 14.88 -14.48
C GLY A 312 -6.67 15.32 -15.45
N VAL A 313 -7.90 15.50 -14.94
CA VAL A 313 -8.92 16.24 -15.67
C VAL A 313 -8.33 17.62 -15.92
N SER A 314 -7.88 17.85 -17.16
CA SER A 314 -7.55 19.19 -17.62
C SER A 314 -8.81 20.04 -17.50
N GLN A 315 -8.88 20.89 -16.48
CA GLN A 315 -9.72 22.10 -16.47
C GLN A 315 -9.00 23.23 -15.75
#